data_AF-A0A0S9PQ76-F1
#
_entry.id   AF-A0A0S9PQ76-F1
#
_cell.length_a   1.000
_cell.length_b   1.000
_cell.length_c   1.000
_cell.angle_alpha   90.00
_cell.angle_beta   90.00
_cell.angle_gamma   90.00
#
_symmetry.space_group_name_H-M   'P 1'
#
loop_
_entity.id
_entity.type
_entity.pdbx_description
1 polymer ?
#
loop_
_entity_poly.entity_id
_entity_poly.type
_entity_poly.pdbx_seq_one_letter_code
_entity_poly.pdbx_strand_id
1 'polypeptide(L)'
;MRDEVRYPQVIPMVQAVLDTLRAGIAAEEAAASELAALADTMRDAQPETATAILTTSRNHAIKALALRGRRAALLAEYGLESM
;
A
#
# COMPACT_ATOMS: atom_id res chain seq x y z
N MET A 1 -19.69 27.94 -22.63
CA MET A 1 -19.56 26.67 -23.39
C MET A 1 -18.47 25.88 -22.70
N ARG A 2 -18.82 24.97 -21.79
CA ARG A 2 -17.85 24.10 -21.12
C ARG A 2 -17.68 22.91 -22.05
N ASP A 3 -16.47 22.71 -22.57
CA ASP A 3 -16.14 21.50 -23.31
C ASP A 3 -16.49 20.30 -22.42
N GLU A 4 -17.47 19.53 -22.90
CA GLU A 4 -17.81 18.22 -22.37
C GLU A 4 -16.58 17.34 -22.56
N VAL A 5 -15.79 17.22 -21.50
CA VAL A 5 -14.59 16.42 -21.61
C VAL A 5 -14.99 14.95 -21.66
N ARG A 6 -14.94 14.40 -22.88
CA ARG A 6 -15.09 12.98 -23.17
C ARG A 6 -14.02 12.19 -22.43
N TYR A 7 -14.34 11.69 -21.23
CA TYR A 7 -13.45 10.85 -20.44
C TYR A 7 -14.00 9.47 -20.03
N PRO A 8 -14.74 8.73 -20.89
CA PRO A 8 -15.10 7.36 -20.54
C PRO A 8 -13.86 6.45 -20.37
N GLN A 9 -12.67 6.86 -20.83
CA GLN A 9 -11.43 6.10 -20.76
C GLN A 9 -10.55 6.45 -19.53
N VAL A 10 -10.67 7.66 -18.98
CA VAL A 10 -9.87 8.10 -17.82
C VAL A 10 -10.37 7.43 -16.54
N ILE A 11 -11.69 7.27 -16.38
CA ILE A 11 -12.27 6.62 -15.20
C ILE A 11 -11.81 5.15 -15.07
N PRO A 12 -11.85 4.31 -16.14
CA PRO A 12 -11.27 2.96 -16.09
C PRO A 12 -9.78 2.92 -15.76
N MET A 13 -8.99 3.86 -16.29
CA MET A 13 -7.56 3.93 -16.01
C MET A 13 -7.29 4.26 -14.54
N VAL A 14 -8.02 5.24 -13.98
CA VAL A 14 -7.95 5.59 -12.56
C VAL A 14 -8.36 4.42 -11.68
N GLN A 15 -9.43 3.70 -12.05
CA GLN A 15 -9.86 2.51 -11.33
C GLN A 15 -8.79 1.41 -11.32
N ALA A 16 -8.14 1.15 -12.46
CA ALA A 16 -7.05 0.18 -12.55
C ALA A 16 -5.84 0.57 -11.68
N VAL A 17 -5.52 1.87 -11.60
CA VAL A 17 -4.48 2.36 -10.69
C VAL A 17 -4.90 2.17 -9.23
N LEU A 18 -6.14 2.50 -8.86
CA LEU A 18 -6.66 2.28 -7.51
C LEU A 18 -6.65 0.80 -7.10
N ASP A 19 -6.99 -0.10 -8.01
CA ASP A 19 -6.94 -1.55 -7.80
C ASP A 19 -5.50 -2.03 -7.61
N THR A 20 -4.56 -1.51 -8.41
CA THR A 20 -3.13 -1.79 -8.27
C THR A 20 -2.59 -1.29 -6.93
N LEU A 21 -2.96 -0.08 -6.50
CA LEU A 21 -2.60 0.45 -5.20
C LEU A 21 -3.18 -0.40 -4.06
N ARG A 22 -4.44 -0.84 -4.17
CA ARG A 22 -5.06 -1.75 -3.19
C ARG A 22 -4.29 -3.06 -3.08
N ALA A 23 -3.95 -3.69 -4.21
CA ALA A 23 -3.17 -4.92 -4.22
C ALA A 23 -1.76 -4.71 -3.62
N GLY A 24 -1.09 -3.61 -3.98
CA GLY A 24 0.21 -3.25 -3.44
C GLY A 24 0.18 -2.99 -1.93
N ILE A 25 -0.84 -2.30 -1.40
CA ILE A 25 -1.04 -2.10 0.04
C ILE A 25 -1.14 -3.48 0.72
N ALA A 26 -2.03 -4.34 0.25
CA ALA A 26 -2.23 -5.67 0.84
C ALA A 26 -0.94 -6.51 0.84
N ALA A 27 -0.16 -6.46 -0.24
CA ALA A 27 1.12 -7.18 -0.33
C ALA A 27 2.17 -6.66 0.65
N GLU A 28 2.32 -5.34 0.77
CA GLU A 28 3.26 -4.73 1.72
C GLU A 28 2.84 -4.99 3.18
N GLU A 29 1.55 -5.03 3.49
CA GLU A 29 1.06 -5.39 4.82
C GLU A 29 1.27 -6.86 5.16
N ALA A 30 1.00 -7.77 4.22
CA ALA A 30 1.25 -9.19 4.39
C ALA A 30 2.74 -9.43 4.67
N ALA A 31 3.63 -8.84 3.85
CA ALA A 31 5.07 -8.93 4.04
C ALA A 31 5.51 -8.37 5.42
N ALA A 32 4.98 -7.22 5.83
CA ALA A 32 5.27 -6.66 7.15
C ALA A 32 4.88 -7.61 8.28
N SER A 33 3.67 -8.20 8.21
CA SER A 33 3.14 -9.13 9.21
C SER A 33 3.94 -10.43 9.26
N GLU A 34 4.24 -11.02 8.10
CA GLU A 34 4.99 -12.27 7.99
C GLU A 34 6.42 -12.12 8.54
N LEU A 35 7.09 -11.02 8.20
CA LEU A 35 8.43 -10.73 8.70
C LEU A 35 8.42 -10.45 10.21
N ALA A 36 7.41 -9.76 10.74
CA ALA A 36 7.28 -9.55 12.17
C ALA A 36 7.12 -10.89 12.92
N ALA A 37 6.24 -11.77 12.42
CA ALA A 37 6.06 -13.10 12.98
C ALA A 37 7.35 -13.93 12.91
N LEU A 38 8.07 -13.89 11.79
CA LEU A 38 9.36 -14.57 11.64
C LEU A 38 10.39 -14.05 12.66
N ALA A 39 10.51 -12.74 12.81
CA ALA A 39 11.44 -12.17 13.79
C ALA A 39 11.12 -12.58 15.22
N ASP A 40 9.82 -12.69 15.58
CA ASP A 40 9.40 -13.16 16.88
C ASP A 40 9.82 -14.61 17.14
N THR A 41 9.75 -15.49 16.13
CA THR A 41 10.24 -16.87 16.27
C THR A 41 11.75 -16.98 16.45
N MET A 42 12.52 -15.99 15.95
CA MET A 42 13.98 -15.98 15.98
C MET A 42 14.55 -15.20 17.16
N ARG A 43 13.72 -14.51 17.95
CA ARG A 43 14.13 -13.52 18.94
C ARG A 43 15.14 -14.05 19.96
N ASP A 44 14.94 -15.26 20.47
CA ASP A 44 15.78 -15.83 21.52
C ASP A 44 17.01 -16.56 20.95
N ALA A 45 16.90 -17.14 19.76
CA ALA A 45 17.98 -17.91 19.14
C ALA A 45 18.97 -17.05 18.37
N GLN A 46 18.49 -15.97 17.72
CA GLN A 46 19.27 -15.10 16.85
C GLN A 46 18.77 -13.64 16.95
N PRO A 47 19.04 -12.95 18.07
CA PRO A 47 18.46 -11.62 18.35
C PRO A 47 18.87 -10.54 17.34
N GLU A 48 20.10 -10.59 16.82
CA GLU A 48 20.56 -9.65 15.79
C GLU A 48 19.82 -9.87 14.46
N THR A 49 19.68 -11.12 14.03
CA THR A 49 18.90 -11.48 12.84
C THR A 49 17.44 -11.08 13.00
N ALA A 50 16.83 -11.35 14.15
CA ALA A 50 15.46 -10.93 14.46
C ALA A 50 15.30 -9.40 14.38
N THR A 51 16.28 -8.64 14.86
CA THR A 51 16.27 -7.16 14.77
C THR A 51 16.35 -6.67 13.32
N ALA A 52 17.18 -7.31 12.49
CA ALA A 52 17.27 -6.99 11.07
C ALA A 52 15.94 -7.29 10.35
N ILE A 53 15.32 -8.43 10.64
CA ILE A 53 14.01 -8.81 10.08
C ILE A 53 12.92 -7.83 10.53
N LEU A 54 12.87 -7.43 11.81
CA LEU A 54 11.93 -6.41 12.31
C LEU A 54 12.12 -5.06 11.62
N THR A 55 13.36 -4.70 11.31
CA THR A 55 13.65 -3.46 10.57
C THR A 55 13.08 -3.54 9.16
N THR A 56 13.24 -4.67 8.48
CA THR A 56 12.65 -4.90 7.15
C THR A 56 11.11 -4.92 7.22
N SER A 57 10.52 -5.58 8.21
CA SER A 57 9.07 -5.55 8.47
C SER A 57 8.53 -4.11 8.59
N ARG A 58 9.20 -3.26 9.38
CA ARG A 58 8.83 -1.84 9.52
C ARG A 58 8.92 -1.08 8.19
N ASN A 59 9.92 -1.36 7.36
CA ASN A 59 10.03 -0.73 6.05
C ASN A 59 8.84 -1.08 5.14
N HIS A 60 8.36 -2.33 5.16
CA HIS A 60 7.14 -2.72 4.45
C HIS A 60 5.90 -2.02 4.99
N ALA A 61 5.76 -1.90 6.32
CA ALA A 61 4.65 -1.15 6.92
C ALA A 61 4.66 0.34 6.50
N ILE A 62 5.84 0.97 6.44
CA ILE A 62 6.00 2.35 5.96
C ILE A 62 5.59 2.47 4.48
N LYS A 63 5.99 1.51 3.63
CA LYS A 63 5.58 1.49 2.22
C LYS A 63 4.06 1.34 2.07
N ALA A 64 3.43 0.44 2.82
CA ALA A 64 1.97 0.29 2.83
C ALA A 64 1.27 1.61 3.21
N LEU A 65 1.78 2.33 4.22
CA LEU A 65 1.26 3.64 4.61
C LEU A 65 1.42 4.68 3.49
N ALA A 66 2.58 4.73 2.83
CA ALA A 66 2.80 5.64 1.70
C ALA A 66 1.84 5.34 0.54
N LEU A 67 1.59 4.06 0.22
CA LEU A 67 0.63 3.66 -0.81
C LEU A 67 -0.81 4.04 -0.44
N ARG A 68 -1.20 3.93 0.84
CA ARG A 68 -2.49 4.43 1.33
C ARG A 68 -2.65 5.92 1.13
N GLY A 69 -1.60 6.70 1.45
CA GLY A 69 -1.60 8.15 1.21
C GLY A 69 -1.79 8.49 -0.27
N ARG A 70 -1.10 7.78 -1.17
CA ARG A 70 -1.27 7.93 -2.63
C ARG A 70 -2.69 7.56 -3.08
N ARG A 71 -3.25 6.46 -2.56
CA ARG A 71 -4.63 6.05 -2.86
C ARG A 71 -5.63 7.12 -2.42
N ALA A 72 -5.48 7.65 -1.21
CA ALA A 72 -6.36 8.70 -0.68
C ALA A 72 -6.28 9.98 -1.53
N ALA A 73 -5.08 10.41 -1.91
CA ALA A 73 -4.89 11.57 -2.78
C ALA A 73 -5.57 11.37 -4.15
N LEU A 74 -5.45 10.19 -4.74
CA LEU A 74 -6.08 9.88 -6.02
C LEU A 74 -7.61 9.84 -5.93
N LEU A 75 -8.18 9.32 -4.83
CA LEU A 75 -9.63 9.36 -4.62
C LEU A 75 -10.14 10.81 -4.48
N ALA A 76 -9.41 11.64 -3.74
CA ALA A 76 -9.73 13.05 -3.56
C ALA A 76 -9.68 13.83 -4.89
N GLU A 77 -8.63 13.62 -5.69
CA GLU A 77 -8.42 14.28 -6.98
C GLU A 77 -9.56 14.01 -7.97
N TYR A 78 -10.11 12.79 -7.97
CA TYR A 78 -11.17 12.38 -8.88
C TYR A 78 -12.58 12.42 -8.27
N GLY A 79 -12.73 12.90 -7.03
CA GLY A 79 -14.03 12.97 -6.34
C GLY A 79 -14.68 11.61 -6.07
N LEU A 80 -13.87 10.57 -5.89
CA LEU A 80 -14.28 9.17 -5.71
C LEU A 80 -14.34 8.74 -4.24
N GLU A 81 -14.24 9.69 -3.30
CA GLU A 81 -14.17 9.42 -1.85
C GLU A 81 -15.42 8.72 -1.27
N SER A 82 -16.53 8.70 -2.02
CA SER A 82 -17.82 8.09 -1.64
C SER A 82 -18.05 6.69 -2.22
N MET A 83 -17.09 6.12 -2.95
CA MET A 83 -17.12 4.74 -3.47
C MET A 83 -16.27 3.78 -2.65
#